data_AF-A0A0D2FPV4-F1
#
_entry.id   AF-A0A0D2FPV4-F1
#
_cell.length_a   1.000
_cell.length_b   1.000
_cell.length_c   1.000
_cell.angle_alpha   90.00
_cell.angle_beta   90.00
_cell.angle_gamma   90.00
#
_symmetry.space_group_name_H-M   'P 1'
#
loop_
_entity.id
_entity.type
_entity.pdbx_description
1 polymer ?
#
loop_
_entity_poly.entity_id
_entity_poly.type
_entity_poly.pdbx_seq_one_letter_code
_entity_poly.pdbx_strand_id
1 'polypeptide(L)'
;MSTSEQQSESKPTSTSTGTFTLLLFASASTFAGDQETLTMPAPTTLRAVFGTLERRFPGMARQILRSSAVTVNLEYVDFDPDGILDLDPGAEDGAEQQQKGGDAPRGEGLDMLIREGDEVGIIPPVSSG
;
A
#
# COMPACT_ATOMS: atom_id res chain seq x y z
N MET A 1 27.82 -30.21 -38.42
CA MET A 1 26.42 -30.66 -38.29
C MET A 1 26.14 -30.92 -36.83
N SER A 2 24.96 -30.50 -36.37
CA SER A 2 24.36 -30.71 -35.04
C SER A 2 24.96 -29.89 -33.89
N THR A 3 24.50 -28.65 -33.67
CA THR A 3 23.35 -28.26 -32.82
C THR A 3 23.24 -29.03 -31.50
N SER A 4 23.41 -28.29 -30.40
CA SER A 4 22.75 -28.55 -29.13
C SER A 4 22.45 -27.19 -28.50
N GLU A 5 21.36 -26.60 -29.01
CA GLU A 5 20.55 -25.62 -28.30
C GLU A 5 20.11 -26.25 -26.98
N GLN A 6 20.50 -25.62 -25.87
CA GLN A 6 19.88 -25.90 -24.58
C GLN A 6 18.62 -25.05 -24.49
N GLN A 7 17.47 -25.71 -24.66
CA GLN A 7 16.17 -25.20 -24.25
C GLN A 7 15.71 -26.04 -23.06
N SER A 8 15.55 -25.39 -21.91
CA SER A 8 14.78 -25.90 -20.77
C SER A 8 13.90 -24.76 -20.29
N GLU A 9 12.62 -24.84 -20.68
CA GLU A 9 11.45 -24.23 -20.05
C GLU A 9 11.50 -24.51 -18.52
N SER A 10 11.31 -23.59 -17.57
CA SER A 10 10.07 -22.83 -17.35
C SER A 10 10.27 -21.75 -16.28
N LYS A 11 9.65 -20.58 -16.52
CA LYS A 11 9.47 -19.36 -15.69
C LYS A 11 10.55 -18.28 -15.80
N PRO A 12 10.56 -17.46 -16.87
CA PRO A 12 11.01 -16.09 -16.74
C PRO A 12 9.84 -15.30 -16.14
N THR A 13 9.79 -15.10 -14.82
CA THR A 13 9.25 -13.83 -14.33
C THR A 13 10.46 -13.00 -14.00
N SER A 14 11.02 -12.37 -15.03
CA SER A 14 11.90 -11.22 -14.88
C SER A 14 11.24 -10.26 -13.89
N THR A 15 11.68 -10.31 -12.64
CA THR A 15 11.48 -9.24 -11.66
C THR A 15 12.25 -8.04 -12.17
N SER A 16 11.66 -7.30 -13.12
CA SER A 16 12.04 -5.92 -13.37
C SER A 16 11.69 -5.18 -12.08
N THR A 17 12.71 -4.87 -11.29
CA THR A 17 12.56 -3.98 -10.14
C THR A 17 12.20 -2.62 -10.70
N GLY A 18 10.93 -2.27 -10.57
CA GLY A 18 10.41 -1.00 -11.02
C GLY A 18 10.21 -0.04 -9.85
N THR A 19 9.67 1.13 -10.17
CA THR A 19 9.19 2.07 -9.18
C THR A 19 7.75 2.44 -9.47
N PHE A 20 6.99 2.73 -8.42
CA PHE A 20 5.67 3.32 -8.52
C PHE A 20 5.70 4.73 -7.91
N THR A 21 4.70 5.53 -8.26
CA THR A 21 4.58 6.91 -7.79
C THR A 21 3.52 6.97 -6.71
N LEU A 22 3.89 7.44 -5.53
CA LEU A 22 2.96 7.73 -4.45
C LEU A 22 2.69 9.24 -4.41
N LEU A 23 1.43 9.62 -4.55
CA LEU A 23 0.96 11.00 -4.53
C LEU A 23 0.33 11.29 -3.16
N LEU A 24 0.85 12.30 -2.48
CA LEU A 24 0.36 12.74 -1.18
C LEU A 24 -0.39 14.06 -1.35
N PHE A 25 -1.64 14.09 -0.94
CA PHE A 25 -2.49 15.28 -1.05
C PHE A 25 -2.72 15.96 0.31
N ALA A 26 -2.93 17.28 0.29
CA ALA A 26 -3.31 18.09 1.45
C ALA A 26 -2.48 17.81 2.72
N SER A 27 -3.10 17.36 3.81
CA SER A 27 -2.38 17.11 5.07
C SER A 27 -1.35 15.98 4.97
N ALA A 28 -1.48 15.07 4.01
CA ALA A 28 -0.53 13.98 3.81
C ALA A 28 0.83 14.50 3.33
N SER A 29 0.85 15.49 2.41
CA SER A 29 2.11 16.07 1.92
C SER A 29 2.78 16.93 2.99
N THR A 30 2.01 17.74 3.73
CA THR A 30 2.53 18.51 4.86
C THR A 30 3.13 17.59 5.94
N PHE A 31 2.49 16.45 6.24
CA PHE A 31 3.02 15.47 7.19
C PHE A 31 4.32 14.84 6.70
N ALA A 32 4.47 14.63 5.40
CA ALA A 32 5.70 14.13 4.77
C ALA A 32 6.78 15.22 4.60
N GLY A 33 6.63 16.41 5.19
CA GLY A 33 7.59 17.51 5.04
C GLY A 33 7.44 18.27 3.72
N ASP A 34 6.20 18.58 3.35
CA ASP A 34 5.81 19.25 2.09
C ASP A 34 6.23 18.45 0.83
N GLN A 35 6.25 17.13 0.94
CA GLN A 35 6.50 16.22 -0.17
C GLN A 35 5.17 15.75 -0.77
N GLU A 36 4.82 16.23 -1.96
CA GLU A 36 3.59 15.84 -2.67
C GLU A 36 3.74 14.53 -3.45
N THR A 37 4.97 14.10 -3.70
CA THR A 37 5.26 12.89 -4.49
C THR A 37 6.43 12.14 -3.91
N LEU A 38 6.26 10.82 -3.76
CA LEU A 38 7.30 9.89 -3.32
C LEU A 38 7.43 8.76 -4.33
N THR A 39 8.66 8.38 -4.64
CA THR A 39 8.95 7.23 -5.51
C THR A 39 9.35 6.04 -4.65
N MET A 40 8.70 4.91 -4.86
CA MET A 40 8.88 3.71 -4.05
C MET A 40 9.06 2.46 -4.92
N PRO A 41 9.76 1.43 -4.43
CA PRO A 41 10.04 0.24 -5.22
C PRO A 41 8.77 -0.59 -5.44
N ALA A 42 8.67 -1.17 -6.64
CA ALA A 42 7.65 -2.12 -7.06
C ALA A 42 8.31 -3.43 -7.53
N PRO A 43 7.61 -4.58 -7.49
CA PRO A 43 6.24 -4.77 -7.01
C PRO A 43 6.15 -4.74 -5.48
N THR A 44 5.07 -4.15 -4.96
CA THR A 44 4.77 -4.10 -3.51
C THR A 44 3.26 -4.23 -3.30
N THR A 45 2.81 -4.39 -2.05
CA THR A 45 1.38 -4.30 -1.71
C THR A 45 1.08 -2.98 -1.00
N LEU A 46 -0.19 -2.57 -1.00
CA LEU A 46 -0.63 -1.38 -0.28
C LEU A 46 -0.29 -1.46 1.23
N ARG A 47 -0.44 -2.64 1.84
CA ARG A 47 -0.02 -2.96 3.21
C ARG A 47 1.47 -2.62 3.44
N ALA A 48 2.32 -3.06 2.52
CA ALA A 48 3.76 -2.80 2.61
C ALA A 48 4.10 -1.32 2.38
N VAL A 49 3.33 -0.62 1.54
CA VAL A 49 3.46 0.84 1.36
C VAL A 49 3.14 1.56 2.66
N PHE A 50 2.02 1.27 3.31
CA PHE A 50 1.63 1.90 4.57
C PHE A 50 2.62 1.62 5.68
N GLY A 51 3.07 0.37 5.82
CA GLY A 51 4.13 0.04 6.77
C GLY A 51 5.43 0.78 6.48
N THR A 52 5.75 1.06 5.22
CA THR A 52 6.93 1.84 4.85
C THR A 52 6.75 3.33 5.16
N LEU A 53 5.55 3.88 4.93
CA LEU A 53 5.21 5.25 5.31
C LEU A 53 5.27 5.45 6.81
N GLU A 54 4.72 4.54 7.61
CA GLU A 54 4.78 4.62 9.08
C GLU A 54 6.23 4.58 9.59
N ARG A 55 7.08 3.70 9.02
CA ARG A 55 8.51 3.66 9.37
C ARG A 55 9.28 4.92 8.98
N ARG A 56 8.88 5.59 7.90
CA ARG A 56 9.51 6.83 7.42
C ARG A 56 8.97 8.06 8.14
N PHE A 57 7.69 8.06 8.46
CA PHE A 57 6.93 9.15 9.06
C PHE A 57 6.09 8.59 10.21
N PRO A 58 6.70 8.38 11.40
CA PRO A 58 5.99 7.81 12.55
C PRO A 58 4.74 8.62 12.90
N GLY A 59 3.61 7.92 13.02
CA GLY A 59 2.28 8.45 13.27
C GLY A 59 1.46 8.76 12.00
N MET A 60 2.02 8.62 10.80
CA MET A 60 1.31 8.89 9.54
C MET A 60 0.16 7.90 9.33
N ALA A 61 0.34 6.63 9.66
CA ALA A 61 -0.69 5.62 9.48
C ALA A 61 -1.95 5.95 10.29
N ARG A 62 -1.76 6.29 11.57
CA ARG A 62 -2.86 6.63 12.47
C ARG A 62 -3.49 8.00 12.19
N GLN A 63 -2.67 9.01 11.88
CA GLN A 63 -3.17 10.38 11.71
C GLN A 63 -3.72 10.67 10.31
N ILE A 64 -3.12 10.05 9.29
CA ILE A 64 -3.44 10.32 7.88
C ILE A 64 -4.10 9.10 7.26
N LEU A 65 -3.39 7.96 7.17
CA LEU A 65 -3.84 6.83 6.34
C LEU A 65 -5.16 6.23 6.81
N ARG A 66 -5.39 6.16 8.13
CA ARG A 66 -6.62 5.62 8.74
C ARG A 66 -7.91 6.33 8.30
N SER A 67 -7.82 7.63 8.01
CA SER A 67 -8.97 8.45 7.59
C SER A 67 -8.94 8.80 6.10
N SER A 68 -7.86 8.45 5.40
CA SER A 68 -7.67 8.80 3.99
C SER A 68 -8.33 7.81 3.06
N ALA A 69 -8.88 8.31 1.96
CA ALA A 69 -9.19 7.49 0.80
C ALA A 69 -7.91 7.20 0.02
N VAL A 70 -7.82 6.02 -0.57
CA VAL A 70 -6.65 5.60 -1.34
C VAL A 70 -7.07 5.25 -2.74
N THR A 71 -6.30 5.73 -3.71
CA THR A 71 -6.50 5.38 -5.11
C THR A 71 -5.28 4.64 -5.66
N VAL A 72 -5.49 3.71 -6.56
CA VAL A 72 -4.44 3.07 -7.37
C VAL A 72 -4.83 3.26 -8.83
N ASN A 73 -3.98 3.91 -9.63
CA ASN A 73 -4.26 4.28 -11.02
C ASN A 73 -5.63 4.98 -11.17
N LEU A 74 -5.93 5.92 -10.26
CA LEU A 74 -7.20 6.66 -10.18
C LEU A 74 -8.42 5.85 -9.74
N GLU A 75 -8.26 4.56 -9.43
CA GLU A 75 -9.32 3.69 -8.92
C GLU A 75 -9.31 3.71 -7.39
N TYR A 76 -10.45 4.00 -6.77
CA TYR A 76 -10.59 3.96 -5.32
C TYR A 76 -10.51 2.53 -4.82
N VAL A 77 -9.55 2.28 -3.94
CA VAL A 77 -9.38 0.99 -3.27
C VAL A 77 -10.09 1.08 -1.94
N ASP A 78 -11.11 0.25 -1.76
CA ASP A 78 -11.73 0.07 -0.46
C ASP A 78 -10.85 -0.86 0.38
N PHE A 79 -10.48 -0.41 1.57
CA PHE A 79 -9.62 -1.17 2.47
C PHE A 79 -10.10 -0.96 3.90
N ASP A 80 -9.86 -1.97 4.73
CA ASP A 80 -10.22 -1.88 6.13
C ASP A 80 -9.12 -1.11 6.90
N PRO A 81 -9.44 0.06 7.48
CA PRO A 81 -8.46 0.87 8.20
C PRO A 81 -8.03 0.22 9.53
N ASP A 82 -8.78 -0.74 10.07
CA ASP A 82 -8.36 -1.49 11.25
C ASP A 82 -7.25 -2.49 10.90
N GLY A 83 -7.19 -2.97 9.65
CA GLY A 83 -6.06 -3.76 9.15
C GLY A 83 -4.72 -3.02 9.08
N ILE A 84 -4.75 -1.68 9.20
CA ILE A 84 -3.56 -0.84 9.35
C ILE A 84 -3.01 -0.89 10.79
N LEU A 85 -3.86 -1.09 11.79
CA LEU A 85 -3.45 -1.17 13.20
C LEU A 85 -2.58 -2.40 13.46
N ASP A 86 -2.79 -3.50 12.73
CA ASP A 86 -1.92 -4.68 12.75
C ASP A 86 -0.47 -4.40 12.29
N LEU A 87 -0.21 -3.23 11.69
CA LEU A 87 1.13 -2.79 11.30
C LEU A 87 1.86 -2.05 12.44
N ASP A 88 1.14 -1.66 13.50
CA ASP A 88 1.62 -0.88 14.63
C ASP A 88 1.68 -1.79 15.88
N PRO A 89 2.85 -2.36 16.23
CA PRO A 89 2.98 -3.30 17.36
C PRO A 89 2.76 -2.64 18.74
N GLY A 90 2.45 -1.34 18.79
CA GLY A 90 2.12 -0.60 20.00
C GLY A 90 0.62 -0.48 20.29
N ALA A 91 -0.26 -1.00 19.42
CA ALA A 91 -1.70 -1.01 19.63
C ALA A 91 -2.17 -2.35 20.24
N GLU A 92 -1.56 -2.76 21.36
CA GLU A 92 -2.13 -3.85 22.17
C GLU A 92 -3.19 -3.26 23.12
N ASP A 93 -4.45 -3.23 22.67
CA ASP A 93 -5.62 -3.60 23.46
C ASP A 93 -6.85 -3.55 22.52
N GLY A 94 -7.31 -4.71 22.07
CA GLY A 94 -8.43 -4.81 21.14
C GLY A 94 -8.53 -6.08 20.30
N ALA A 95 -7.84 -7.16 20.69
CA ALA A 95 -8.15 -8.50 20.18
C ALA A 95 -9.49 -8.99 20.75
N GLU A 96 -10.61 -8.43 20.28
CA GLU A 96 -11.91 -9.07 20.43
C GLU A 96 -12.33 -9.73 19.12
N GLN A 97 -12.17 -11.04 19.15
CA GLN A 97 -12.72 -11.97 18.18
C GLN A 97 -14.20 -11.65 17.92
N GLN A 98 -14.53 -11.31 16.68
CA GLN A 98 -15.83 -11.65 16.15
C GLN A 98 -15.66 -12.38 14.83
N GLN A 99 -15.64 -13.71 14.98
CA GLN A 99 -16.20 -14.64 14.03
C GLN A 99 -17.72 -14.39 14.01
N LYS A 100 -18.22 -13.74 12.98
CA LYS A 100 -19.62 -13.88 12.56
C LYS A 100 -19.66 -13.80 11.04
N GLY A 101 -20.32 -14.80 10.46
CA GLY A 101 -20.33 -15.11 9.03
C GLY A 101 -20.52 -13.91 8.11
N GLY A 102 -19.56 -13.77 7.21
CA GLY A 102 -19.59 -12.93 6.02
C GLY A 102 -18.36 -13.33 5.22
N ASP A 103 -18.56 -13.88 4.04
CA ASP A 103 -17.53 -14.47 3.16
C ASP A 103 -16.59 -13.41 2.54
N ALA A 104 -16.34 -12.30 3.23
CA ALA A 104 -15.49 -11.20 2.76
C ALA A 104 -14.11 -11.30 3.45
N PRO A 105 -13.02 -11.50 2.71
CA PRO A 105 -11.69 -11.60 3.28
C PRO A 105 -11.29 -10.26 3.92
N ARG A 106 -10.99 -10.28 5.23
CA ARG A 106 -10.40 -9.14 5.96
C ARG A 106 -9.12 -8.70 5.25
N GLY A 107 -9.04 -7.44 4.84
CA GLY A 107 -7.81 -6.83 4.30
C GLY A 107 -7.64 -6.90 2.77
N GLU A 108 -8.66 -7.29 2.00
CA GLU A 108 -8.55 -7.46 0.54
C GLU A 108 -7.91 -6.25 -0.18
N GLY A 109 -8.30 -5.03 0.20
CA GLY A 109 -7.73 -3.80 -0.38
C GLY A 109 -6.27 -3.53 0.04
N LEU A 110 -5.85 -3.93 1.24
CA LEU A 110 -4.46 -3.74 1.70
C LEU A 110 -3.51 -4.72 1.00
N ASP A 111 -3.99 -5.88 0.57
CA ASP A 111 -3.21 -6.86 -0.18
C ASP A 111 -3.16 -6.55 -1.69
N MET A 112 -3.76 -5.44 -2.14
CA MET A 112 -3.70 -5.00 -3.52
C MET A 112 -2.24 -4.83 -3.99
N LEU A 113 -1.92 -5.50 -5.10
CA LEU A 113 -0.60 -5.51 -5.69
C LEU A 113 -0.38 -4.25 -6.53
N ILE A 114 0.60 -3.45 -6.11
CA ILE A 114 1.08 -2.26 -6.80
C ILE A 114 2.27 -2.67 -7.68
N ARG A 115 2.18 -2.37 -8.97
CA ARG A 115 3.15 -2.71 -10.01
C ARG A 115 4.04 -1.53 -10.34
N GLU A 116 5.08 -1.80 -11.11
CA GLU A 116 5.90 -0.76 -11.71
C GLU A 116 5.04 0.20 -12.56
N GLY A 117 5.25 1.50 -12.38
CA GLY A 117 4.54 2.54 -13.10
C GLY A 117 3.16 2.87 -12.55
N ASP A 118 2.68 2.14 -11.54
CA ASP A 118 1.40 2.46 -10.90
C ASP A 118 1.47 3.79 -10.14
N GLU A 119 0.33 4.45 -10.04
CA GLU A 119 0.17 5.69 -9.29
C GLU A 119 -0.75 5.45 -8.10
N VAL A 120 -0.27 5.70 -6.88
CA VAL A 120 -1.05 5.52 -5.65
C VAL A 120 -1.32 6.89 -5.02
N GLY A 121 -2.58 7.27 -4.87
CA GLY A 121 -2.98 8.53 -4.23
C GLY A 121 -3.40 8.33 -2.78
N ILE A 122 -2.86 9.13 -1.86
CA ILE A 122 -3.35 9.25 -0.48
C ILE A 122 -4.15 10.55 -0.38
N ILE A 123 -5.46 10.41 -0.25
CA ILE A 123 -6.42 11.51 -0.23
C ILE A 123 -7.00 11.63 1.17
N PRO A 124 -6.39 12.41 2.06
CA PRO A 124 -6.95 12.67 3.38
C PRO A 124 -8.29 13.41 3.26
N PRO A 125 -9.18 13.26 4.25
CA PRO A 125 -10.45 13.95 4.25
C PRO A 125 -10.17 15.45 4.25
N VAL A 126 -10.85 16.19 3.36
CA VAL A 126 -10.70 17.64 3.31
C VAL A 126 -11.22 18.21 4.63
N SER A 127 -10.31 18.70 5.48
CA SER A 127 -10.74 19.58 6.56
C SER A 127 -11.18 20.87 5.87
N SER A 128 -12.49 21.10 5.78
CA SER A 128 -13.02 22.43 5.57
C SER A 128 -12.56 23.28 6.75
N GLY A 129 -11.38 23.89 6.61
CA GLY A 129 -10.84 24.89 7.53
C GLY A 129 -11.70 26.14 7.52
#